data_AF-A0A5E4DB02-F1
#
_entry.id   AF-A0A5E4DB02-F1
#
_cell.length_a   1.000
_cell.length_b   1.000
_cell.length_c   1.000
_cell.angle_alpha   90.00
_cell.angle_beta   90.00
_cell.angle_gamma   90.00
#
_symmetry.space_group_name_H-M   'P 1'
#
loop_
_entity.id
_entity.type
_entity.pdbx_description
1 polymer ?
#
loop_
_entity_poly.entity_id
_entity_poly.type
_entity_poly.pdbx_seq_one_letter_code
_entity_poly.pdbx_strand_id
1 'polypeptide(L)'
;VVGVAQAINKKSASGGTFTEKDEKDFAAYLAFCGIVLHNAQLYETSLLENRRNQVLLDLASLIFEEQQSLEVILKKIAATIISFMQVQSCTIFIVDEDCPDSFSSVFHMECEEAESSDTLA
;
A
#
# COMPACT_ATOMS: atom_id res chain seq x y z
N VAL A 1 -19.36 1.63 6.63
CA VAL A 1 -20.04 0.50 5.94
C VAL A 1 -18.96 -0.39 5.36
N VAL A 2 -18.93 -1.69 5.68
CA VAL A 2 -17.88 -2.64 5.21
C VAL A 2 -18.33 -3.54 4.06
N GLY A 3 -19.61 -3.45 3.68
CA GLY A 3 -20.22 -4.22 2.61
C GLY A 3 -21.74 -4.10 2.63
N VAL A 4 -22.39 -4.67 1.61
CA VAL A 4 -23.86 -4.76 1.49
C VAL A 4 -24.21 -6.18 1.08
N ALA A 5 -25.21 -6.77 1.75
CA ALA A 5 -25.73 -8.08 1.42
C ALA A 5 -27.20 -7.97 1.00
N GLN A 6 -27.59 -8.78 0.02
CA GLN A 6 -28.95 -8.80 -0.50
C GLN A 6 -29.44 -10.25 -0.64
N ALA A 7 -30.72 -10.46 -0.35
CA ALA A 7 -31.41 -11.72 -0.61
C ALA A 7 -32.52 -11.47 -1.65
N ILE A 8 -32.59 -12.33 -2.67
CA ILE A 8 -33.52 -12.19 -3.79
C ILE A 8 -34.35 -13.47 -3.90
N ASN A 9 -35.63 -13.33 -4.24
CA ASN A 9 -36.58 -14.44 -4.47
C ASN A 9 -36.75 -15.37 -3.26
N LYS A 10 -37.46 -14.91 -2.23
CA LYS A 10 -37.82 -15.74 -1.08
C LYS A 10 -38.51 -17.03 -1.54
N LYS A 11 -38.01 -18.17 -1.08
CA LYS A 11 -38.65 -19.47 -1.32
C LYS A 11 -39.85 -19.60 -0.39
N SER A 12 -41.05 -19.56 -0.97
CA SER A 12 -42.30 -19.78 -0.25
C SER A 12 -43.25 -20.58 -1.14
N ALA A 13 -43.94 -21.57 -0.56
CA ALA A 13 -44.86 -22.44 -1.27
C ALA A 13 -46.08 -21.70 -1.87
N SER A 14 -46.36 -20.48 -1.40
CA SER A 14 -47.52 -19.67 -1.81
C SER A 14 -47.17 -18.28 -2.33
N GLY A 15 -45.90 -18.00 -2.70
CA GLY A 15 -45.51 -16.70 -3.25
C GLY A 15 -45.44 -15.57 -2.22
N GLY A 16 -44.83 -15.84 -1.06
CA GLY A 16 -44.70 -14.87 0.04
C GLY A 16 -43.53 -13.90 -0.10
N THR A 17 -43.67 -12.71 0.50
CA THR A 17 -42.61 -11.70 0.63
C THR A 17 -41.71 -11.96 1.83
N PHE A 18 -40.53 -11.32 1.86
CA PHE A 18 -39.70 -11.27 3.08
C PHE A 18 -40.50 -10.66 4.23
N THR A 19 -40.40 -11.28 5.40
CA THR A 19 -41.08 -10.83 6.62
C THR A 19 -40.09 -10.05 7.50
N GLU A 20 -40.62 -9.28 8.44
CA GLU A 20 -39.79 -8.59 9.45
C GLU A 20 -38.89 -9.56 10.23
N LYS A 21 -39.32 -10.81 10.41
CA LYS A 21 -38.49 -11.86 11.02
C LYS A 21 -37.29 -12.20 10.15
N ASP A 22 -37.47 -12.36 8.84
CA ASP A 22 -36.35 -12.64 7.92
C ASP A 22 -35.33 -11.50 7.96
N GLU A 23 -35.81 -10.25 7.97
CA GLU A 23 -34.95 -9.07 8.06
C GLU A 23 -34.18 -9.03 9.38
N LYS A 24 -34.85 -9.30 10.50
CA LYS A 24 -34.23 -9.32 11.83
C LYS A 24 -33.16 -10.41 11.96
N ASP A 25 -33.46 -11.62 11.46
CA ASP A 25 -32.52 -12.74 11.49
C ASP A 25 -31.32 -12.45 10.56
N PHE A 26 -31.57 -11.89 9.38
CA PHE A 26 -30.51 -11.51 8.43
C PHE A 26 -29.64 -10.37 8.98
N ALA A 27 -30.23 -9.35 9.59
CA ALA A 27 -29.51 -8.25 10.24
C ALA A 27 -28.66 -8.73 11.41
N ALA A 28 -29.17 -9.64 12.24
CA ALA A 28 -28.41 -10.23 13.35
C ALA A 28 -27.18 -10.99 12.84
N TYR A 29 -27.31 -11.75 11.75
CA TYR A 29 -26.18 -12.44 11.13
C TYR A 29 -25.16 -11.46 10.52
N LEU A 30 -25.64 -10.45 9.79
CA LEU A 30 -24.77 -9.44 9.16
C LEU A 30 -24.02 -8.57 10.16
N ALA A 31 -24.53 -8.39 11.39
CA ALA A 31 -23.80 -7.73 12.45
C ALA A 31 -22.48 -8.47 12.78
N PHE A 32 -22.52 -9.80 12.87
CA PHE A 32 -21.31 -10.62 13.08
C PHE A 32 -20.38 -10.58 11.87
N CYS A 33 -20.94 -10.72 10.65
CA CYS A 33 -20.14 -10.60 9.42
C CYS A 33 -19.42 -9.25 9.34
N GLY A 34 -20.08 -8.16 9.75
CA GLY A 34 -19.50 -6.83 9.77
C GLY A 34 -18.26 -6.73 10.66
N ILE A 35 -18.32 -7.32 11.86
CA ILE A 35 -17.18 -7.38 12.79
C ILE A 35 -16.03 -8.18 12.16
N VAL A 36 -16.31 -9.35 11.62
CA VAL A 36 -15.29 -10.23 11.02
C VAL A 36 -14.63 -9.56 9.82
N LEU A 37 -15.41 -8.98 8.92
CA LEU A 37 -14.90 -8.26 7.73
C LEU A 37 -14.07 -7.05 8.13
N HIS A 38 -14.51 -6.29 9.14
CA HIS A 38 -13.75 -5.15 9.63
C HIS A 38 -12.40 -5.58 10.21
N ASN A 39 -12.38 -6.65 11.01
CA ASN A 39 -11.13 -7.20 11.56
C ASN A 39 -10.21 -7.73 10.47
N ALA A 40 -10.75 -8.41 9.46
CA ALA A 40 -9.97 -8.89 8.32
C ALA A 40 -9.31 -7.71 7.56
N GLN A 41 -10.07 -6.64 7.31
CA GLN A 41 -9.56 -5.43 6.66
C GLN A 41 -8.47 -4.74 7.51
N LEU A 42 -8.67 -4.62 8.82
CA LEU A 42 -7.65 -4.08 9.73
C LEU A 42 -6.37 -4.93 9.71
N TYR A 43 -6.51 -6.26 9.72
CA TYR A 43 -5.38 -7.18 9.67
C TYR A 43 -4.62 -7.06 8.34
N GLU A 44 -5.32 -7.04 7.21
CA GLU A 44 -4.71 -6.84 5.90
C GLU A 44 -3.96 -5.50 5.81
N THR A 45 -4.58 -4.42 6.30
CA THR A 45 -3.94 -3.09 6.37
C THR A 45 -2.68 -3.14 7.22
N SER A 46 -2.73 -3.78 8.40
CA SER A 46 -1.57 -3.93 9.28
C SER A 46 -0.45 -4.74 8.63
N LEU A 47 -0.77 -5.79 7.87
CA LEU A 47 0.23 -6.56 7.11
C LEU A 47 0.89 -5.71 6.02
N LEU A 48 0.12 -4.89 5.30
CA LEU A 48 0.64 -3.98 4.29
C LEU A 48 1.56 -2.93 4.90
N GLU A 49 1.18 -2.34 6.03
CA GLU A 49 2.02 -1.39 6.77
C GLU A 49 3.30 -2.05 7.30
N ASN A 50 3.20 -3.27 7.82
CA ASN A 50 4.36 -4.01 8.30
C ASN A 50 5.33 -4.34 7.15
N ARG A 51 4.81 -4.81 6.01
CA ARG A 51 5.60 -5.05 4.80
C ARG A 51 6.27 -3.77 4.32
N ARG A 52 5.55 -2.64 4.29
CA ARG A 52 6.14 -1.33 3.93
C ARG A 52 7.30 -0.99 4.84
N ASN A 53 7.17 -1.19 6.15
CA ASN A 53 8.25 -0.93 7.11
C ASN A 53 9.44 -1.88 6.90
N GLN A 54 9.21 -3.15 6.59
CA GLN A 54 10.29 -4.10 6.28
C GLN A 54 11.09 -3.65 5.06
N VAL A 55 10.41 -3.27 3.97
CA VAL A 55 11.07 -2.74 2.77
C VAL A 55 11.91 -1.50 3.08
N LEU A 56 11.42 -0.60 3.93
CA LEU A 56 12.19 0.58 4.34
C LEU A 56 13.44 0.23 5.16
N LEU A 57 13.38 -0.82 5.99
CA LEU A 57 14.54 -1.31 6.74
C LEU A 57 15.56 -2.01 5.83
N ASP A 58 15.09 -2.80 4.87
CA ASP A 58 15.94 -3.43 3.86
C ASP A 58 16.65 -2.36 3.02
N LEU A 59 15.93 -1.31 2.65
CA LEU A 59 16.49 -0.11 2.01
C LEU A 59 17.57 0.55 2.85
N ALA A 60 17.30 0.80 4.13
CA ALA A 60 18.29 1.40 5.03
C ALA A 60 19.55 0.52 5.10
N SER A 61 19.38 -0.80 5.18
CA SER A 61 20.49 -1.76 5.20
C SER A 61 21.31 -1.71 3.90
N LEU A 62 20.65 -1.67 2.74
CA LEU A 62 21.32 -1.52 1.43
C LEU A 62 22.15 -0.22 1.35
N ILE A 63 21.60 0.90 1.83
CA ILE A 63 22.31 2.19 1.85
C ILE A 63 23.55 2.14 2.74
N PHE A 64 23.47 1.46 3.89
CA PHE A 64 24.58 1.38 4.84
C PHE A 64 25.63 0.33 4.50
N GLU A 65 25.27 -0.73 3.78
CA GLU A 65 26.20 -1.78 3.33
C GLU A 65 27.06 -1.34 2.12
N GLU A 66 26.59 -0.39 1.31
CA GLU A 66 27.34 0.06 0.13
C GLU A 66 28.37 1.16 0.42
N GLN A 67 29.64 0.86 0.17
CA GLN A 67 30.74 1.84 0.09
C GLN A 67 30.89 2.46 -1.32
N GLN A 68 29.77 2.73 -2.02
CA GLN A 68 29.79 3.29 -3.37
C GLN A 68 29.47 4.80 -3.37
N SER A 69 29.71 5.49 -4.50
CA SER A 69 29.50 6.93 -4.62
C SER A 69 28.05 7.34 -4.32
N LEU A 70 27.85 8.57 -3.83
CA LEU A 70 26.55 9.14 -3.47
C LEU A 70 25.49 8.94 -4.58
N GLU A 71 25.88 9.09 -5.85
CA GLU A 71 25.00 8.94 -7.00
C GLU A 71 24.42 7.52 -7.14
N VAL A 72 25.22 6.47 -6.87
CA VAL A 72 24.75 5.08 -6.94
C VAL A 72 23.73 4.79 -5.85
N ILE A 73 23.99 5.31 -4.64
CA ILE A 73 23.09 5.19 -3.51
C ILE A 73 21.76 5.89 -3.80
N LEU A 74 21.80 7.14 -4.27
CA LEU A 74 20.58 7.90 -4.62
C LEU A 74 19.76 7.21 -5.71
N LYS A 75 20.44 6.65 -6.73
CA LYS A 75 19.79 5.88 -7.79
C LYS A 75 19.05 4.66 -7.24
N LYS A 76 19.69 3.90 -6.35
CA LYS A 76 19.06 2.74 -5.72
C LYS A 76 17.91 3.12 -4.80
N ILE A 77 18.06 4.18 -4.01
CA ILE A 77 16.98 4.70 -3.15
C ILE A 77 15.78 5.08 -4.01
N ALA A 78 15.99 5.90 -5.04
CA ALA A 78 14.92 6.36 -5.92
C ALA A 78 14.24 5.20 -6.67
N ALA A 79 15.01 4.28 -7.24
CA ALA A 79 14.47 3.11 -7.94
C ALA A 79 13.61 2.23 -7.02
N THR A 80 14.09 2.01 -5.78
CA THR A 80 13.33 1.23 -4.80
C THR A 80 12.06 1.97 -4.36
N ILE A 81 12.13 3.28 -4.09
CA ILE A 81 10.95 4.09 -3.74
C ILE A 81 9.92 4.02 -4.87
N ILE A 82 10.35 4.17 -6.13
CA ILE A 82 9.44 4.14 -7.29
C ILE A 82 8.77 2.78 -7.43
N SER A 83 9.55 1.70 -7.43
CA SER A 83 9.04 0.33 -7.57
C SER A 83 8.09 -0.07 -6.43
N PHE A 84 8.43 0.26 -5.19
CA PHE A 84 7.67 -0.18 -4.02
C PHE A 84 6.50 0.72 -3.64
N MET A 85 6.63 2.05 -3.80
CA MET A 85 5.57 3.00 -3.47
C MET A 85 4.60 3.23 -4.63
N GLN A 86 4.87 2.66 -5.81
CA GLN A 86 4.08 2.80 -7.04
C GLN A 86 3.88 4.28 -7.42
N VAL A 87 4.96 5.06 -7.34
CA VAL A 87 4.96 6.50 -7.70
C VAL A 87 5.52 6.71 -9.11
N GLN A 88 5.09 7.77 -9.79
CA GLN A 88 5.50 8.04 -11.18
C GLN A 88 6.93 8.60 -11.31
N SER A 89 7.37 9.34 -10.29
CA SER A 89 8.70 9.96 -10.27
C SER A 89 9.16 10.20 -8.84
N CYS A 90 10.46 10.15 -8.61
CA CYS A 90 11.10 10.47 -7.33
C CYS A 90 12.15 11.58 -7.54
N THR A 91 12.12 12.62 -6.70
CA THR A 91 13.13 13.67 -6.69
C THR A 91 13.73 13.79 -5.29
N ILE A 92 15.06 13.70 -5.20
CA ILE A 92 15.81 13.84 -3.95
C ILE A 92 16.59 15.15 -4.03
N PHE A 93 16.36 16.04 -3.06
CA PHE A 93 17.07 17.31 -2.93
C PHE A 93 18.10 17.20 -1.82
N ILE A 94 19.37 17.44 -2.15
CA ILE A 94 20.46 17.40 -1.19
C ILE A 94 20.78 18.83 -0.78
N VAL A 95 20.74 19.08 0.51
CA VAL A 95 21.04 20.39 1.10
C VAL A 95 22.55 20.64 1.03
N ASP A 96 22.94 21.90 0.82
CA ASP A 96 24.34 22.31 0.89
C ASP A 96 24.83 22.34 2.35
N GLU A 97 26.01 21.80 2.60
CA GLU A 97 26.60 21.76 3.95
C GLU A 97 26.95 23.16 4.45
N ASP A 98 27.35 24.06 3.55
CA ASP A 98 27.79 25.42 3.89
C ASP A 98 26.62 26.40 4.00
N CYS A 99 25.49 26.11 3.34
CA CYS A 99 24.34 26.99 3.27
C CYS A 99 23.03 26.17 3.34
N PRO A 100 22.45 25.99 4.55
CA PRO A 100 21.31 25.09 4.77
C PRO A 100 20.01 25.52 4.07
N ASP A 101 19.93 26.76 3.60
CA ASP A 101 18.80 27.29 2.83
C ASP A 101 18.98 27.10 1.31
N SER A 102 19.99 26.34 0.88
CA SER A 102 20.29 26.05 -0.52
C SER A 102 20.54 24.57 -0.78
N PHE A 103 20.39 24.15 -2.04
CA PHE A 103 20.58 22.77 -2.46
C PHE A 103 21.88 22.61 -3.24
N SER A 104 22.73 21.67 -2.81
CA SER A 104 23.99 21.35 -3.47
C SER A 104 23.78 20.50 -4.73
N SER A 105 22.77 19.62 -4.70
CA SER A 105 22.43 18.75 -5.84
C SER A 105 20.98 18.29 -5.79
N VAL A 106 20.46 17.95 -6.97
CA VAL A 106 19.11 17.42 -7.16
C VAL A 106 19.21 16.15 -8.00
N PHE A 107 18.62 15.07 -7.51
CA PHE A 107 18.53 13.80 -8.21
C PHE A 107 17.07 13.55 -8.57
N HIS A 108 16.78 13.29 -9.85
CA HIS A 108 15.43 13.01 -10.34
C HIS A 108 15.44 11.68 -11.10
N MET A 109 14.40 10.89 -10.90
CA MET A 109 14.19 9.61 -11.59
C MET A 109 12.71 9.42 -11.88
N GLU A 110 12.41 8.97 -13.10
CA GLU A 110 11.06 8.59 -13.53
C GLU A 110 10.86 7.07 -13.50
N CYS A 111 9.61 6.61 -13.42
CA CYS A 111 9.29 5.18 -13.36
C CYS A 111 9.76 4.39 -14.59
N GLU A 112 9.79 5.00 -15.78
CA GLU A 112 10.27 4.35 -17.01
C GLU A 112 11.78 4.04 -16.94
N GLU A 113 12.55 4.83 -16.19
CA GLU A 113 13.99 4.64 -16.02
C GLU A 113 14.31 3.51 -15.01
N ALA A 114 13.42 3.29 -14.03
CA ALA A 114 13.57 2.25 -13.01
C ALA A 114 13.40 0.83 -13.58
N GLU A 115 12.53 0.64 -14.59
CA GLU A 115 12.34 -0.68 -15.23
C GLU A 115 13.54 -1.10 -16.10
N SER A 116 14.35 -0.14 -16.56
CA SER A 116 15.54 -0.41 -17.38
C SER A 116 16.73 -0.99 -16.61
N SER A 117 16.78 -0.82 -15.27
CA SER A 117 17.89 -1.35 -14.46
C SER A 117 17.76 -2.83 -14.12
N ASP A 118 16.54 -3.39 -14.15
CA ASP A 118 16.31 -4.81 -13.84
C ASP A 118 16.57 -5.74 -15.03
N THR A 119 16.77 -5.21 -16.25
CA THR A 119 17.03 -6.02 -17.45
C THR A 119 18.52 -6.36 -17.67
N LEU A 120 19.41 -5.91 -16.78
CA LEU A 120 20.87 -6.06 -16.90
C LEU A 120 21.52 -6.93 -15.81
N ALA A 121 20.71 -7.65 -15.00
CA ALA A 121 21.20 -8.65 -14.04
C ALA A 121 21.16 -10.07 -14.61
#